data_AF-M5G0W3-F1
#
_entry.id   AF-M5G0W3-F1
#
_cell.length_a   1.000
_cell.length_b   1.000
_cell.length_c   1.000
_cell.angle_alpha   90.00
_cell.angle_beta   90.00
_cell.angle_gamma   90.00
#
_symmetry.space_group_name_H-M   'P 1'
#
loop_
_entity.id
_entity.type
_entity.pdbx_description
1 polymer ?
#
loop_
_entity_poly.entity_id
_entity_poly.type
_entity_poly.pdbx_seq_one_letter_code
_entity_poly.pdbx_strand_id
1 'polypeptide(L)'
;MTDTVIRQVAPTICIFSRPFYRFGPIPVGGRSTAIKLSTGDVCVLASTKLDDPTKAKLHQLGPVKYIMAADAVHTMFISDFKREFPDAKCIGVEPLPEKRKDINWDGAYGRDAPDTKYGFEPEVRAWLLRLPVIDLPEIQAQ
;
A
#
# COMPACT_ATOMS: atom_id res chain seq x y z
N MET A 1 21.78 0.97 9.79
CA MET A 1 21.19 -0.35 9.49
C MET A 1 19.71 -0.13 9.31
N THR A 2 19.09 -0.70 8.28
CA THR A 2 17.64 -0.59 8.06
C THR A 2 16.92 -1.68 8.84
N ASP A 3 15.92 -1.31 9.65
CA ASP A 3 15.10 -2.27 10.43
C ASP A 3 14.09 -3.07 9.58
N THR A 4 14.23 -3.06 8.25
CA THR A 4 13.33 -3.75 7.34
C THR A 4 13.73 -5.21 7.21
N VAL A 5 12.81 -6.09 7.56
CA VAL A 5 12.94 -7.53 7.30
C VAL A 5 12.10 -7.91 6.09
N ILE A 6 12.78 -8.29 5.02
CA ILE A 6 12.18 -8.72 3.76
C ILE A 6 12.00 -10.24 3.77
N ARG A 7 10.79 -10.72 3.47
CA ARG A 7 10.52 -12.15 3.34
C ARG A 7 9.75 -12.44 2.06
N GLN A 8 10.19 -13.42 1.30
CA GLN A 8 9.40 -13.99 0.20
C GLN A 8 8.56 -15.12 0.77
N VAL A 9 7.25 -14.93 0.81
CA VAL A 9 6.30 -15.88 1.44
C VAL A 9 5.64 -16.80 0.42
N ALA A 10 5.70 -16.43 -0.86
CA ALA A 10 5.33 -17.26 -2.01
C ALA A 10 6.17 -16.85 -3.23
N PRO A 11 6.22 -17.64 -4.32
CA PRO A 11 7.02 -17.32 -5.50
C PRO A 11 6.81 -15.91 -6.05
N THR A 12 5.59 -15.37 -5.96
CA THR A 12 5.22 -14.04 -6.45
C THR A 12 4.91 -13.04 -5.34
N ILE A 13 5.03 -13.40 -4.07
CA ILE A 13 4.60 -12.55 -2.94
C ILE A 13 5.75 -12.29 -1.98
N CYS A 14 6.01 -11.01 -1.75
CA CYS A 14 7.03 -10.54 -0.81
C CYS A 14 6.43 -9.58 0.21
N ILE A 15 6.87 -9.69 1.46
CA ILE A 15 6.46 -8.81 2.56
C ILE A 15 7.66 -8.05 3.12
N PHE A 16 7.40 -6.83 3.57
CA PHE A 16 8.39 -5.90 4.12
C PHE A 16 7.95 -5.52 5.53
N SER A 17 8.50 -6.20 6.53
CA SER A 17 8.16 -5.98 7.94
C SER A 17 9.11 -5.00 8.60
N ARG A 18 8.58 -4.11 9.42
CA ARG A 18 9.35 -3.10 10.15
C ARG A 18 8.80 -2.92 11.56
N PRO A 19 9.64 -2.55 12.55
CA PRO A 19 9.14 -1.96 13.79
C PRO A 19 8.27 -0.74 13.46
N PHE A 20 7.10 -0.65 14.09
CA PHE A 20 6.21 0.50 13.99
C PHE A 20 5.42 0.61 15.29
N TYR A 21 5.40 1.80 15.87
CA TYR A 21 4.71 2.12 17.10
C TYR A 21 3.39 2.81 16.76
N ARG A 22 2.32 2.45 17.47
CA ARG A 22 1.02 3.08 17.30
C ARG A 22 0.46 3.41 18.69
N PHE A 23 -0.14 4.59 18.84
CA PHE A 23 -0.70 5.06 20.12
C PHE A 23 0.34 5.14 21.26
N GLY A 24 1.57 5.59 20.97
CA GLY A 24 2.65 5.64 21.95
C GLY A 24 3.45 4.33 21.99
N PRO A 25 3.70 3.71 23.16
CA PRO A 25 4.69 2.63 23.30
C PRO A 25 4.24 1.27 22.76
N ILE A 26 3.07 1.14 22.12
CA ILE A 26 2.54 -0.16 21.66
C ILE A 26 3.20 -0.55 20.34
N PRO A 27 4.04 -1.60 20.31
CA PRO A 27 4.73 -2.04 19.10
C PRO A 27 3.80 -2.94 18.29
N VAL A 28 3.05 -2.37 17.34
CA VAL A 28 2.16 -3.13 16.45
C VAL A 28 2.88 -3.70 15.23
N GLY A 29 4.00 -3.09 14.85
CA GLY A 29 4.72 -3.43 13.63
C GLY A 29 4.00 -2.96 12.36
N GLY A 30 4.77 -2.69 11.31
CA GLY A 30 4.27 -2.31 10.00
C GLY A 30 4.61 -3.38 8.97
N ARG A 31 3.74 -3.58 7.97
CA ARG A 31 4.02 -4.52 6.87
C ARG A 31 3.47 -4.02 5.54
N SER A 32 4.37 -3.72 4.60
CA SER A 32 4.00 -3.62 3.18
C SER A 32 4.02 -4.99 2.52
N THR A 33 3.23 -5.17 1.46
CA THR A 33 3.17 -6.41 0.69
C THR A 33 3.28 -6.09 -0.80
N ALA A 34 4.19 -6.75 -1.49
CA ALA A 34 4.30 -6.70 -2.95
C ALA A 34 3.87 -8.03 -3.56
N ILE A 35 3.09 -7.95 -4.62
CA ILE A 35 2.56 -9.08 -5.39
C ILE A 35 2.99 -8.86 -6.84
N LYS A 36 3.78 -9.79 -7.37
CA LYS A 36 4.11 -9.85 -8.80
C LYS A 36 2.97 -10.55 -9.54
N LEU A 37 2.38 -9.85 -10.50
CA LEU A 37 1.33 -10.37 -11.37
C LEU A 37 1.93 -11.24 -12.48
N SER A 38 1.09 -12.06 -13.13
CA SER A 38 1.46 -12.87 -14.29
C SER A 38 1.94 -12.03 -15.49
N THR A 39 1.50 -10.76 -15.57
CA THR A 39 1.99 -9.80 -16.58
C THR A 39 3.45 -9.38 -16.35
N GLY A 40 4.01 -9.66 -15.17
CA GLY A 40 5.31 -9.18 -14.71
C GLY A 40 5.24 -7.88 -13.93
N ASP A 41 4.11 -7.18 -13.96
CA ASP A 41 3.86 -5.96 -13.19
C ASP A 41 3.77 -6.26 -11.68
N VAL A 42 4.00 -5.25 -10.84
CA VAL A 42 3.93 -5.37 -9.38
C VAL A 42 2.81 -4.49 -8.82
N CYS A 43 1.96 -5.10 -7.99
CA CYS A 43 1.07 -4.42 -7.07
C CYS A 43 1.74 -4.32 -5.70
N VAL A 44 1.78 -3.14 -5.11
CA VAL A 44 2.30 -2.95 -3.75
C VAL A 44 1.25 -2.32 -2.84
N LEU A 45 0.95 -3.00 -1.74
CA LEU A 45 0.23 -2.43 -0.61
C LEU A 45 1.24 -1.64 0.25
N ALA A 46 1.20 -0.31 0.14
CA ALA A 46 2.20 0.59 0.71
C ALA A 46 1.82 1.00 2.15
N SER A 47 2.28 0.23 3.13
CA SER A 47 1.95 0.40 4.56
C SER A 47 3.16 0.76 5.43
N THR A 48 4.36 0.79 4.87
CA THR A 48 5.61 1.06 5.59
C THR A 48 6.50 2.00 4.80
N LYS A 49 7.43 2.69 5.47
CA LYS A 49 8.42 3.56 4.82
C LYS A 49 9.09 2.85 3.64
N LEU A 50 9.27 3.58 2.54
CA LEU A 50 10.05 3.14 1.39
C LEU A 50 11.53 3.42 1.67
N ASP A 51 12.29 2.37 1.97
CA ASP A 51 13.75 2.45 2.16
C ASP A 51 14.51 1.75 1.03
N ASP A 52 15.84 1.89 1.03
CA ASP A 52 16.68 1.35 -0.05
C ASP A 52 16.54 -0.17 -0.25
N PRO A 53 16.49 -1.02 0.80
CA PRO A 53 16.20 -2.44 0.63
C PRO A 53 14.82 -2.71 0.01
N THR A 54 13.78 -1.99 0.44
CA THR A 54 12.43 -2.15 -0.13
C THR A 54 12.41 -1.75 -1.60
N LYS A 55 13.01 -0.60 -1.96
CA LYS A 55 13.14 -0.14 -3.35
C LYS A 55 13.87 -1.17 -4.20
N ALA A 56 15.04 -1.63 -3.77
CA ALA A 56 15.84 -2.60 -4.50
C ALA A 56 15.05 -3.91 -4.75
N LYS A 57 14.32 -4.38 -3.74
CA LYS A 57 13.50 -5.58 -3.90
C LYS A 57 12.30 -5.38 -4.83
N LEU A 58 11.63 -4.22 -4.77
CA LEU A 58 10.53 -3.91 -5.69
C LEU A 58 11.03 -3.87 -7.14
N HIS A 59 12.15 -3.18 -7.40
CA HIS A 59 12.79 -3.16 -8.73
C HIS A 59 13.20 -4.57 -9.20
N GLN A 60 13.62 -5.45 -8.29
CA GLN A 60 13.91 -6.86 -8.63
C GLN A 60 12.66 -7.66 -9.01
N LEU A 61 11.51 -7.38 -8.38
CA LEU A 61 10.27 -8.13 -8.64
C LEU A 61 9.71 -7.80 -10.02
N GLY A 62 9.70 -6.52 -10.40
CA GLY A 62 9.19 -6.03 -11.69
C GLY A 62 8.76 -4.56 -11.61
N PRO A 63 8.24 -4.00 -12.72
CA PRO A 63 7.74 -2.62 -12.74
C PRO A 63 6.55 -2.46 -11.79
N VAL A 64 6.65 -1.54 -10.83
CA VAL A 64 5.54 -1.21 -9.93
C VAL A 64 4.49 -0.43 -10.70
N LYS A 65 3.31 -1.03 -10.87
CA LYS A 65 2.20 -0.46 -11.65
C LYS A 65 1.04 -0.01 -10.78
N TYR A 66 0.92 -0.56 -9.58
CA TYR A 66 -0.18 -0.25 -8.67
C TYR A 66 0.35 -0.03 -7.25
N ILE A 67 0.04 1.12 -6.68
CA ILE A 67 0.26 1.46 -5.27
C ILE A 67 -1.11 1.47 -4.59
N MET A 68 -1.30 0.56 -3.64
CA MET A 68 -2.58 0.37 -2.96
C MET A 68 -2.54 0.89 -1.53
N ALA A 69 -3.65 1.51 -1.11
CA ALA A 69 -3.98 1.83 0.27
C ALA A 69 -5.15 0.95 0.72
N ALA A 70 -4.95 0.11 1.74
CA ALA A 70 -6.00 -0.83 2.17
C ALA A 70 -7.15 -0.16 2.93
N ASP A 71 -6.91 0.98 3.59
CA ASP A 71 -7.92 1.69 4.36
C ASP A 71 -7.60 3.18 4.52
N ALA A 72 -8.42 3.87 5.32
CA ALA A 72 -8.33 5.31 5.56
C ALA A 72 -7.07 5.79 6.29
N VAL A 73 -6.34 4.90 6.99
CA VAL A 73 -5.18 5.25 7.83
C VAL A 73 -3.85 4.79 7.25
N HIS A 74 -3.85 3.86 6.29
CA HIS A 74 -2.65 3.38 5.59
C HIS A 74 -2.20 4.29 4.43
N THR A 75 -2.20 5.62 4.62
CA THR A 75 -1.78 6.56 3.56
C THR A 75 -0.43 7.20 3.75
N MET A 76 0.15 7.08 4.93
CA MET A 76 1.33 7.82 5.35
C MET A 76 2.51 7.72 4.37
N PHE A 77 2.73 6.54 3.78
CA PHE A 77 3.90 6.29 2.93
C PHE A 77 3.60 6.38 1.44
N ILE A 78 2.35 6.56 1.02
CA ILE A 78 1.97 6.49 -0.39
C ILE A 78 2.68 7.56 -1.23
N SER A 79 2.88 8.76 -0.69
CA SER A 79 3.58 9.84 -1.40
C SER A 79 5.04 9.48 -1.71
N ASP A 80 5.71 8.73 -0.84
CA ASP A 80 7.07 8.26 -1.09
C ASP A 80 7.11 7.21 -2.20
N PHE A 81 6.14 6.28 -2.19
CA PHE A 81 5.99 5.31 -3.26
C PHE A 81 5.64 5.96 -4.60
N LYS A 82 4.72 6.92 -4.61
CA LYS A 82 4.32 7.61 -5.84
C LYS A 82 5.45 8.47 -6.40
N ARG A 83 6.32 9.03 -5.54
CA ARG A 83 7.51 9.77 -5.98
C ARG A 83 8.57 8.87 -6.60
N GLU A 84 8.78 7.66 -6.06
CA GLU A 84 9.70 6.67 -6.64
C GLU A 84 9.13 6.03 -7.92
N PHE A 85 7.82 5.76 -7.94
CA PHE A 85 7.11 5.09 -9.03
C PHE A 85 6.04 6.04 -9.61
N PRO A 86 6.44 7.08 -10.36
CA PRO A 86 5.53 8.14 -10.83
C PRO A 86 4.43 7.61 -11.76
N ASP A 87 4.70 6.56 -12.52
CA ASP A 87 3.75 5.97 -13.48
C ASP A 87 2.78 4.97 -12.82
N ALA A 88 3.01 4.59 -11.55
CA ALA A 88 2.17 3.64 -10.86
C ALA A 88 0.82 4.26 -10.48
N LYS A 89 -0.27 3.55 -10.72
CA LYS A 89 -1.61 4.00 -10.35
C LYS A 89 -1.81 3.94 -8.83
N CYS A 90 -2.31 5.01 -8.23
CA CYS A 90 -2.65 5.07 -6.81
C CYS A 90 -4.12 4.65 -6.61
N ILE A 91 -4.35 3.50 -5.98
CA ILE A 91 -5.69 2.98 -5.71
C ILE A 91 -5.93 2.97 -4.20
N GLY A 92 -7.00 3.61 -3.77
CA GLY A 92 -7.33 3.79 -2.36
C GLY A 92 -8.72 3.27 -1.99
N VAL A 93 -9.22 3.80 -0.87
CA VAL A 93 -10.61 3.64 -0.43
C VAL A 93 -11.32 4.99 -0.39
N GLU A 94 -12.65 4.97 -0.38
CA GLU A 94 -13.57 6.12 -0.44
C GLU A 94 -13.13 7.39 0.32
N PRO A 95 -12.70 7.34 1.59
CA PRO A 95 -12.33 8.55 2.33
C PRO A 95 -11.00 9.19 1.88
N LEU A 96 -10.15 8.48 1.12
CA LEU A 96 -8.79 8.92 0.85
C LEU A 96 -8.67 10.07 -0.14
N PRO A 97 -9.40 10.10 -1.26
CA PRO A 97 -9.34 11.23 -2.18
C PRO A 97 -9.70 12.58 -1.53
N GLU A 98 -10.55 12.57 -0.48
CA GLU A 98 -10.89 13.78 0.27
C GLU A 98 -9.84 14.13 1.33
N LYS A 99 -9.33 13.14 2.06
CA LYS A 99 -8.33 13.31 3.11
C LYS A 99 -6.93 13.64 2.57
N ARG A 100 -6.58 13.13 1.40
CA ARG A 100 -5.23 13.19 0.81
C ARG A 100 -5.29 13.71 -0.63
N LYS A 101 -5.55 15.02 -0.74
CA LYS A 101 -5.62 15.75 -2.01
C LYS A 101 -4.25 15.96 -2.68
N ASP A 102 -3.17 15.70 -1.95
CA ASP A 102 -1.80 15.74 -2.47
C ASP A 102 -1.46 14.54 -3.37
N ILE A 103 -2.29 13.49 -3.35
CA ILE A 103 -2.12 12.30 -4.18
C ILE A 103 -3.12 12.35 -5.34
N ASN A 104 -2.63 12.15 -6.56
CA ASN A 104 -3.50 11.89 -7.71
C ASN A 104 -4.00 10.44 -7.61
N TRP A 105 -5.22 10.24 -7.12
CA TRP A 105 -5.85 8.92 -7.00
C TRP A 105 -6.44 8.51 -8.35
N ASP A 106 -6.01 7.36 -8.85
CA ASP A 106 -6.53 6.74 -10.07
C ASP A 106 -7.80 5.93 -9.83
N GLY A 107 -8.12 5.66 -8.57
CA GLY A 107 -9.32 4.93 -8.17
C GLY A 107 -9.49 4.81 -6.66
N ALA A 108 -10.72 4.63 -6.21
CA ALA A 108 -11.04 4.46 -4.81
C ALA A 108 -12.22 3.49 -4.60
N TYR A 109 -11.94 2.37 -3.93
CA TYR A 109 -12.97 1.41 -3.54
C TYR A 109 -14.00 2.03 -2.59
N GLY A 110 -15.29 1.86 -2.91
CA GLY A 110 -16.41 2.42 -2.15
C GLY A 110 -16.89 3.78 -2.64
N ARG A 111 -16.06 4.50 -3.41
CA ARG A 111 -16.45 5.70 -4.15
C ARG A 111 -16.83 5.36 -5.58
N ASP A 112 -15.97 4.62 -6.28
CA ASP A 112 -16.18 4.26 -7.67
C ASP A 112 -17.25 3.17 -7.81
N ALA A 113 -17.77 2.97 -9.04
CA ALA A 113 -18.83 2.00 -9.29
C ALA A 113 -18.40 0.59 -8.82
N PRO A 114 -19.31 -0.23 -8.23
CA PRO A 114 -18.95 -1.51 -7.63
C PRO A 114 -18.26 -2.52 -8.56
N ASP A 115 -18.43 -2.37 -9.87
CA ASP A 115 -17.87 -3.22 -10.93
C ASP A 115 -16.63 -2.63 -11.60
N THR A 116 -16.13 -1.49 -11.10
CA THR A 116 -14.90 -0.85 -11.58
C THR A 116 -13.71 -1.80 -11.45
N LYS A 117 -12.91 -1.88 -12.51
CA LYS A 117 -11.66 -2.66 -12.56
C LYS A 117 -10.48 -1.74 -12.89
N TYR A 118 -9.38 -1.92 -12.16
CA TYR A 118 -8.16 -1.13 -12.29
C TYR A 118 -7.05 -1.87 -13.06
N GLY A 119 -7.19 -3.19 -13.22
CA GLY A 119 -6.38 -4.05 -14.09
C GLY A 119 -5.71 -5.23 -13.39
N PHE A 120 -5.69 -5.27 -12.05
CA PHE A 120 -5.10 -6.38 -11.28
C PHE A 120 -6.12 -7.46 -10.87
N GLU A 121 -7.41 -7.23 -11.13
CA GLU A 121 -8.53 -8.09 -10.72
C GLU A 121 -8.48 -9.55 -11.23
N PRO A 122 -7.83 -9.89 -12.36
CA PRO A 122 -7.65 -11.29 -12.75
C PRO A 122 -6.91 -12.14 -11.72
N GLU A 123 -6.05 -11.54 -10.90
CA GLU A 123 -5.16 -12.24 -9.96
C GLU A 123 -5.31 -11.76 -8.51
N VAL A 124 -5.69 -10.50 -8.30
CA VAL A 124 -5.83 -9.89 -6.97
C VAL A 124 -7.26 -9.38 -6.80
N ARG A 125 -7.97 -9.88 -5.79
CA ARG A 125 -9.32 -9.42 -5.45
C ARG A 125 -9.29 -8.54 -4.21
N ALA A 126 -9.85 -7.35 -4.32
CA ALA A 126 -10.11 -6.48 -3.18
C ALA A 126 -11.56 -6.64 -2.72
N TRP A 127 -11.78 -6.64 -1.41
CA TRP A 127 -13.10 -6.66 -0.80
C TRP A 127 -13.24 -5.45 0.12
N LEU A 128 -14.23 -4.60 -0.14
CA LEU A 128 -14.54 -3.51 0.75
C LEU A 128 -15.41 -4.03 1.90
N LEU A 129 -14.83 -4.06 3.10
CA LEU A 129 -15.57 -4.32 4.32
C LEU A 129 -16.01 -2.99 4.93
N ARG A 130 -17.31 -2.71 4.92
CA ARG A 130 -17.88 -1.57 5.66
C ARG A 130 -18.00 -1.94 7.13
N LEU A 131 -16.90 -1.79 7.86
CA LEU A 131 -16.93 -1.79 9.32
C LEU A 131 -17.34 -0.38 9.80
N PRO A 132 -18.04 -0.26 10.94
CA PRO A 132 -18.25 1.05 11.56
C PRO A 132 -16.89 1.71 11.77
N VAL A 133 -16.72 2.92 11.21
CA VAL A 133 -15.49 3.69 11.35
C VAL A 133 -15.38 4.08 12.81
N ILE A 134 -14.42 3.47 13.51
CA ILE A 134 -13.98 3.98 14.81
C ILE A 134 -13.06 5.15 14.48
N ASP A 135 -13.42 6.37 14.89
CA ASP A 135 -12.57 7.54 14.79
C ASP A 135 -11.33 7.34 15.67
N LEU A 136 -10.27 6.83 15.06
CA LEU A 136 -8.96 6.73 15.68
C LEU A 136 -8.20 8.03 15.36
N PRO A 137 -7.52 8.64 16.34
CA PRO A 137 -6.73 9.84 16.12
C PRO A 137 -5.68 9.58 15.03
N GLU A 138 -5.37 10.62 14.25
CA GLU A 138 -4.33 10.55 13.22
C GLU A 138 -3.02 10.02 13.81
N ILE A 139 -2.49 8.98 13.17
CA ILE A 139 -1.24 8.36 13.60
C ILE A 139 -0.12 9.22 13.06
N GLN A 140 0.66 9.83 13.94
CA GLN A 140 1.95 10.40 13.58
C GLN A 140 3.01 9.31 13.69
N ALA A 141 3.77 9.06 12.62
CA ALA A 141 4.98 8.26 12.74
C ALA A 141 6.01 9.07 13.52
N GLN A 142 6.53 8.47 14.58
CA GLN A 142 7.77 8.89 15.21
C GLN A 142 8.96 8.34 14.42
#